data_AF-A0A961BVX5-F1
#
_entry.id   AF-A0A961BVX5-F1
#
_cell.length_a   1.000
_cell.length_b   1.000
_cell.length_c   1.000
_cell.angle_alpha   90.00
_cell.angle_beta   90.00
_cell.angle_gamma   90.00
#
_symmetry.space_group_name_H-M   'P 1'
#
loop_
_entity.id
_entity.type
_entity.pdbx_description
1 polymer ?
#
loop_
_entity_poly.entity_id
_entity_poly.type
_entity_poly.pdbx_seq_one_letter_code
_entity_poly.pdbx_strand_id
1 'polypeptide(L)'
;MTTDAELRAIVTAARRADRALPTVGLLGGDLCRTLGGRGDADRLRSPEAWTVPVDVGSVLVDGRHHWFVAHLVARRSWWRGRVVAVMNAQWLGAWDLAPRSHPGDGLLDVSDGDLPLGERFKARRRLRTGTHVPHPGISERRVGAVQL
;
A
#
# COMPACT_ATOMS: atom_id res chain seq x y z
N MET A 1 16.28 -2.05 3.20
CA MET A 1 15.06 -2.34 3.98
C MET A 1 14.37 -3.54 3.37
N THR A 2 13.92 -4.49 4.17
CA THR A 2 13.32 -5.74 3.68
C THR A 2 11.79 -5.72 3.73
N THR A 3 11.18 -4.77 4.44
CA THR A 3 9.71 -4.66 4.54
C THR A 3 9.18 -3.22 4.43
N ASP A 4 7.91 -3.08 4.02
CA ASP A 4 7.23 -1.77 3.98
C ASP A 4 7.04 -1.16 5.38
N ALA A 5 6.96 -2.01 6.42
CA ALA A 5 6.82 -1.57 7.80
C ALA A 5 8.08 -0.85 8.32
N GLU A 6 9.26 -1.33 7.95
CA GLU A 6 10.55 -0.66 8.25
C GLU A 6 10.64 0.70 7.55
N LEU A 7 10.32 0.74 6.25
CA LEU A 7 10.33 1.98 5.50
C LEU A 7 9.31 2.99 6.05
N ARG A 8 8.10 2.53 6.41
CA ARG A 8 7.09 3.35 7.09
C ARG A 8 7.63 3.95 8.40
N ALA A 9 8.39 3.19 9.18
CA ALA A 9 8.96 3.68 10.43
C ALA A 9 9.94 4.84 10.19
N ILE A 10 10.80 4.73 9.16
CA ILE A 10 11.71 5.80 8.73
C ILE A 10 10.92 7.04 8.31
N VAL A 11 9.92 6.86 7.43
CA VAL A 11 9.07 7.96 6.94
C VAL A 11 8.35 8.65 8.10
N THR A 12 7.77 7.88 9.02
CA THR A 12 7.05 8.41 10.18
C THR A 12 7.99 9.21 11.09
N ALA A 13 9.18 8.69 11.37
CA ALA A 13 10.17 9.37 12.20
C ALA A 13 10.68 10.67 11.56
N ALA A 14 10.91 10.68 10.25
CA ALA A 14 11.31 11.88 9.52
C ALA A 14 10.20 12.93 9.49
N ARG A 15 8.97 12.55 9.14
CA ARG A 15 7.80 13.45 9.10
C ARG A 15 7.48 14.07 10.46
N ARG A 16 7.55 13.27 11.54
CA ARG A 16 7.31 13.78 12.90
C ARG A 16 8.38 14.76 13.39
N ALA A 17 9.61 14.60 12.90
CA ALA A 17 10.73 15.47 13.25
C ALA A 17 10.94 16.62 12.25
N ASP A 18 10.01 16.79 11.30
CA ASP A 18 10.12 17.75 10.19
C ASP A 18 11.47 17.69 9.45
N ARG A 19 11.94 16.47 9.18
CA ARG A 19 13.20 16.22 8.45
C ARG A 19 12.93 15.77 7.03
N ALA A 20 13.89 16.08 6.15
CA ALA A 20 13.92 15.52 4.81
C ALA A 20 13.90 13.98 4.85
N LEU A 21 13.17 13.38 3.91
CA LEU A 21 13.14 11.93 3.76
C LEU A 21 14.46 11.44 3.14
N PRO A 22 15.11 10.43 3.74
CA PRO A 22 16.33 9.88 3.17
C PRO A 22 16.02 9.04 1.92
N THR A 23 17.01 8.91 1.03
CA THR A 23 17.00 7.84 0.02
C THR A 23 17.17 6.49 0.71
N VAL A 24 16.30 5.53 0.40
CA VAL A 24 16.31 4.20 1.02
C VAL A 24 16.37 3.10 -0.04
N GLY A 25 17.34 2.21 0.09
CA GLY A 25 17.43 1.00 -0.71
C GLY A 25 16.39 -0.05 -0.30
N LEU A 26 15.60 -0.53 -1.26
CA LEU A 26 14.56 -1.54 -1.06
C LEU A 26 15.07 -2.94 -1.45
N LEU A 27 14.99 -3.86 -0.49
CA LEU A 27 15.34 -5.28 -0.66
C LEU A 27 14.11 -6.19 -0.64
N GLY A 28 12.93 -5.65 -0.31
CA GLY A 28 11.70 -6.42 -0.18
C GLY A 28 10.52 -5.53 0.18
N GLY A 29 9.38 -6.16 0.44
CA GLY A 29 8.09 -5.48 0.62
C GLY A 29 7.33 -5.29 -0.68
N ASP A 30 6.07 -4.92 -0.54
CA ASP A 30 5.13 -4.73 -1.64
C ASP A 30 5.55 -3.55 -2.53
N LEU A 31 6.12 -2.49 -1.94
CA LEU A 31 6.65 -1.37 -2.73
C LEU A 31 7.81 -1.82 -3.62
N CYS A 32 8.77 -2.58 -3.07
CA CYS A 32 9.90 -3.11 -3.83
C CYS A 32 9.41 -3.96 -5.01
N ARG A 33 8.43 -4.83 -4.74
CA ARG A 33 7.82 -5.69 -5.76
C ARG A 33 7.13 -4.88 -6.85
N THR A 34 6.35 -3.86 -6.49
CA THR A 34 5.69 -2.97 -7.46
C THR A 34 6.67 -2.23 -8.37
N LEU A 35 7.82 -1.81 -7.81
CA LEU A 35 8.89 -1.17 -8.58
C LEU A 35 9.75 -2.16 -9.39
N GLY A 36 9.43 -3.46 -9.38
CA GLY A 36 10.18 -4.51 -10.09
C GLY A 36 11.50 -4.92 -9.43
N GLY A 37 11.72 -4.51 -8.17
CA GLY A 37 12.91 -4.86 -7.40
C GLY A 37 12.99 -6.34 -7.06
N ARG A 38 14.21 -6.89 -7.09
CA ARG A 38 14.49 -8.32 -6.88
C ARG A 38 15.15 -8.65 -5.53
N GLY A 39 15.31 -7.67 -4.66
CA GLY A 39 16.00 -7.86 -3.37
C GLY A 39 17.52 -8.00 -3.47
N ASP A 40 18.12 -7.51 -4.55
CA ASP A 40 19.55 -7.61 -4.81
C ASP A 40 20.32 -6.49 -4.09
N ALA A 41 21.00 -6.83 -3.01
CA ALA A 41 21.75 -5.87 -2.20
C ALA A 41 23.04 -5.38 -2.86
N ASP A 42 23.63 -6.16 -3.76
CA ASP A 42 24.86 -5.76 -4.45
C ASP A 42 24.52 -4.75 -5.53
N ARG A 43 23.43 -4.96 -6.27
CA ARG A 43 22.92 -3.99 -7.24
C ARG A 43 22.55 -2.65 -6.60
N LEU A 44 22.00 -2.64 -5.37
CA LEU A 44 21.69 -1.38 -4.68
C LEU A 44 22.94 -0.55 -4.36
N ARG A 45 24.12 -1.18 -4.28
CA ARG A 45 25.40 -0.51 -4.00
C ARG A 45 26.20 -0.22 -5.26
N SER A 46 25.66 -0.55 -6.43
CA SER A 46 26.34 -0.37 -7.71
C SER A 46 25.78 0.84 -8.48
N PRO A 47 26.51 1.34 -9.49
CA PRO A 47 26.04 2.45 -10.35
C PRO A 47 24.75 2.13 -11.13
N GLU A 48 24.39 0.85 -11.27
CA GLU A 48 23.18 0.38 -11.97
C GLU A 48 21.93 0.42 -11.09
N ALA A 49 22.04 0.89 -9.84
CA ALA A 49 20.91 1.14 -8.96
C ALA A 49 20.02 2.25 -9.54
N TRP A 50 18.72 1.98 -9.62
CA TRP A 50 17.75 2.99 -10.03
C TRP A 50 17.17 3.70 -8.81
N THR A 51 17.16 5.02 -8.86
CA THR A 51 16.50 5.86 -7.85
C THR A 51 15.27 6.47 -8.48
N VAL A 52 14.12 6.29 -7.83
CA VAL A 52 12.84 6.85 -8.29
C VAL A 52 12.20 7.66 -7.16
N PRO A 53 11.54 8.78 -7.47
CA PRO A 53 10.68 9.44 -6.48
C PRO A 53 9.51 8.52 -6.13
N VAL A 54 9.13 8.51 -4.85
CA VAL A 54 8.00 7.72 -4.35
C VAL A 54 7.08 8.63 -3.54
N ASP A 55 5.80 8.61 -3.88
CA ASP A 55 4.74 9.27 -3.13
C ASP A 55 4.56 8.60 -1.76
N VAL A 56 4.39 9.41 -0.73
CA VAL A 56 4.04 8.94 0.62
C VAL A 56 2.55 9.10 0.82
N GLY A 57 1.86 7.97 0.95
CA GLY A 57 0.45 7.94 1.31
C GLY A 57 0.24 8.47 2.72
N SER A 58 -0.83 9.26 2.88
CA SER A 58 -1.19 9.88 4.15
C SER A 58 -2.69 9.74 4.37
N VAL A 59 -3.09 9.31 5.56
CA VAL A 59 -4.50 9.19 5.93
C VAL A 59 -4.73 9.69 7.34
N LEU A 60 -5.82 10.42 7.54
CA LEU A 60 -6.30 10.84 8.85
C LEU A 60 -7.37 9.83 9.29
N VAL A 61 -7.12 9.13 10.41
CA VAL A 61 -8.06 8.17 11.02
C VAL A 61 -8.24 8.55 12.48
N ASP A 62 -9.48 8.78 12.92
CA ASP A 62 -9.81 9.16 14.29
C ASP A 62 -8.95 10.34 14.81
N GLY A 63 -8.70 11.33 13.94
CA GLY A 63 -7.88 12.51 14.26
C GLY A 63 -6.37 12.27 14.33
N ARG A 64 -5.89 11.05 14.01
CA ARG A 64 -4.46 10.71 13.98
C ARG A 64 -3.96 10.55 12.54
N HIS A 65 -2.82 11.17 12.27
CA HIS A 65 -2.19 11.07 10.96
C HIS A 65 -1.37 9.77 10.87
N HIS A 66 -1.63 9.00 9.83
CA HIS A 66 -0.92 7.77 9.50
C HIS A 66 -0.30 7.89 8.12
N TRP A 67 1.01 7.61 8.04
CA TRP A 67 1.73 7.52 6.77
C TRP A 67 1.95 6.07 6.37
N PHE A 68 1.97 5.82 5.07
CA PHE A 68 2.29 4.52 4.48
C PHE A 68 2.99 4.72 3.14
N VAL A 69 3.68 3.67 2.69
CA VAL A 69 4.48 3.70 1.45
C VAL A 69 3.96 2.75 0.39
N ALA A 70 3.50 1.56 0.78
CA ALA A 70 2.90 0.60 -0.14
C ALA A 70 1.37 0.61 -0.02
N HIS A 71 0.84 0.41 1.18
CA HIS A 71 -0.60 0.33 1.40
C HIS A 71 -0.95 0.62 2.86
N LEU A 72 -2.22 0.88 3.12
CA LEU A 72 -2.83 0.96 4.44
C LEU A 72 -4.15 0.19 4.44
N VAL A 73 -4.39 -0.59 5.49
CA VAL A 73 -5.67 -1.28 5.69
C VAL A 73 -6.30 -0.84 6.99
N ALA A 74 -7.38 -0.06 6.90
CA ALA A 74 -8.20 0.36 8.02
C ALA A 74 -9.36 -0.63 8.22
N ARG A 75 -9.45 -1.22 9.41
CA ARG A 75 -10.53 -2.15 9.79
C ARG A 75 -10.60 -2.30 11.30
N ARG A 76 -11.79 -2.62 11.82
CA ARG A 76 -11.96 -3.08 13.21
C ARG A 76 -11.80 -4.59 13.35
N SER A 77 -12.23 -5.35 12.35
CA SER A 77 -12.12 -6.82 12.33
C SER A 77 -12.04 -7.31 10.90
N TRP A 78 -11.34 -8.43 10.69
CA TRP A 78 -11.38 -9.14 9.42
C TRP A 78 -12.71 -9.87 9.20
N TRP A 79 -13.40 -10.21 10.29
CA TRP A 79 -14.59 -11.05 10.29
C TRP A 79 -15.88 -10.26 10.12
N ARG A 80 -15.91 -8.98 10.52
CA ARG A 80 -17.12 -8.16 10.52
C ARG A 80 -16.81 -6.67 10.36
N GLY A 81 -17.75 -5.95 9.74
CA GLY A 81 -17.73 -4.51 9.57
C GLY A 81 -16.81 -4.01 8.45
N ARG A 82 -16.92 -2.72 8.15
CA ARG A 82 -16.18 -2.03 7.09
C ARG A 82 -14.67 -2.31 7.10
N VAL A 83 -14.12 -2.57 5.92
CA VAL A 83 -12.69 -2.67 5.64
C VAL A 83 -12.37 -1.72 4.50
N VAL A 84 -11.37 -0.87 4.72
CA VAL A 84 -10.84 0.03 3.68
C VAL A 84 -9.38 -0.33 3.43
N ALA A 85 -9.05 -0.65 2.19
CA ALA A 85 -7.68 -0.75 1.70
C ALA A 85 -7.36 0.48 0.86
N VAL A 86 -6.25 1.15 1.17
CA VAL A 86 -5.71 2.28 0.42
C VAL A 86 -4.36 1.84 -0.12
N MET A 87 -4.21 1.84 -1.42
CA MET A 87 -3.09 1.24 -2.14
C MET A 87 -2.32 2.34 -2.87
N ASN A 88 -1.03 2.44 -2.57
CA ASN A 88 -0.02 3.21 -3.32
C ASN A 88 0.86 2.27 -4.17
N ALA A 89 0.89 1.00 -3.81
CA ALA A 89 1.51 -0.09 -4.53
C ALA A 89 0.46 -1.13 -4.94
N GLN A 90 0.81 -1.93 -5.94
CA GLN A 90 -0.09 -2.95 -6.49
C GLN A 90 -0.44 -4.07 -5.50
N TRP A 91 0.50 -4.42 -4.63
CA TRP A 91 0.43 -5.64 -3.82
C TRP A 91 0.04 -5.37 -2.36
N LEU A 92 -0.72 -6.30 -1.80
CA LEU A 92 -0.85 -6.52 -0.36
C LEU A 92 -0.38 -7.94 -0.05
N GLY A 93 0.92 -8.10 0.23
CA GLY A 93 1.60 -9.38 0.35
C GLY A 93 1.40 -10.26 -0.89
N ALA A 94 0.63 -11.33 -0.73
CA ALA A 94 0.35 -12.27 -1.81
C ALA A 94 -0.85 -11.87 -2.70
N TRP A 95 -1.50 -10.74 -2.43
CA TRP A 95 -2.71 -10.30 -3.14
C TRP A 95 -2.41 -9.18 -4.11
N ASP A 96 -2.90 -9.32 -5.33
CA ASP A 96 -2.88 -8.28 -6.37
C ASP A 96 -4.14 -7.43 -6.22
N LEU A 97 -4.09 -6.42 -5.34
CA LEU A 97 -5.28 -5.64 -4.98
C LEU A 97 -5.47 -4.41 -5.86
N ALA A 98 -4.39 -3.85 -6.40
CA ALA A 98 -4.44 -2.63 -7.19
C ALA A 98 -3.51 -2.73 -8.41
N PRO A 99 -3.86 -3.52 -9.43
CA PRO A 99 -3.02 -3.73 -10.62
C PRO A 99 -2.57 -2.45 -11.35
N ARG A 100 -3.26 -1.33 -11.12
CA ARG A 100 -3.00 -0.02 -11.74
C ARG A 100 -2.31 0.98 -10.81
N SER A 101 -2.11 0.65 -9.55
CA SER A 101 -1.49 1.54 -8.56
C SER A 101 0.00 1.65 -8.81
N HIS A 102 0.50 2.88 -8.92
CA HIS A 102 1.92 3.16 -9.09
C HIS A 102 2.35 4.20 -8.04
N PRO A 103 3.45 3.98 -7.31
CA PRO A 103 3.82 4.78 -6.15
C PRO A 103 4.46 6.14 -6.50
N GLY A 104 4.13 6.71 -7.65
CA GLY A 104 4.75 7.95 -8.17
C GLY A 104 3.86 8.68 -9.16
N ASP A 105 2.56 8.39 -9.17
CA ASP A 105 1.57 9.00 -10.07
C ASP A 105 0.64 10.00 -9.35
N GLY A 106 0.87 10.24 -8.05
CA GLY A 106 0.07 11.13 -7.21
C GLY A 106 -1.33 10.60 -6.87
N LEU A 107 -1.61 9.31 -7.09
CA LEU A 107 -2.92 8.70 -6.91
C LEU A 107 -2.87 7.50 -5.97
N LEU A 108 -3.99 7.29 -5.27
CA LEU A 108 -4.25 6.14 -4.41
C LEU A 108 -5.43 5.36 -4.94
N ASP A 109 -5.28 4.05 -5.05
CA ASP A 109 -6.37 3.12 -5.32
C ASP A 109 -7.02 2.72 -3.99
N VAL A 110 -8.29 3.07 -3.81
CA VAL A 110 -9.05 2.83 -2.57
C VAL A 110 -10.13 1.79 -2.83
N SER A 111 -10.08 0.69 -2.10
CA SER A 111 -11.14 -0.32 -2.02
C SER A 111 -11.83 -0.23 -0.67
N ASP A 112 -13.14 -0.02 -0.66
CA ASP A 112 -13.95 0.15 0.54
C ASP A 112 -15.16 -0.78 0.49
N GLY A 113 -15.27 -1.69 1.46
CA GLY A 113 -16.36 -2.63 1.49
C GLY A 113 -16.78 -3.05 2.89
N ASP A 114 -18.08 -3.33 3.03
CA ASP A 114 -18.66 -3.98 4.20
C ASP A 114 -19.43 -5.22 3.76
N LEU A 115 -18.76 -6.37 3.82
CA LEU A 115 -19.29 -7.63 3.34
C LEU A 115 -19.76 -8.53 4.50
N PRO A 116 -20.81 -9.34 4.31
CA PRO A 116 -21.11 -10.47 5.17
C PRO A 116 -19.97 -11.50 5.16
N LEU A 117 -19.85 -12.28 6.24
CA LEU A 117 -18.78 -13.29 6.43
C LEU A 117 -18.56 -14.20 5.21
N GLY A 118 -19.63 -14.74 4.63
CA GLY A 118 -19.56 -15.65 3.48
C GLY A 118 -18.96 -15.01 2.22
N GLU A 119 -19.33 -13.76 1.94
CA GLU A 119 -18.81 -13.01 0.79
C GLU A 119 -17.36 -12.56 0.99
N ARG A 120 -16.92 -12.35 2.24
CA ARG A 120 -15.50 -12.06 2.54
C ARG A 120 -14.58 -13.20 2.14
N PHE A 121 -14.97 -14.45 2.41
CA PHE A 121 -14.16 -15.61 2.03
C PHE A 121 -14.06 -15.74 0.51
N LYS A 122 -15.16 -15.50 -0.22
CA LYS A 122 -15.18 -15.50 -1.68
C LYS A 122 -14.31 -14.37 -2.25
N ALA A 123 -14.46 -13.15 -1.73
CA ALA A 123 -13.65 -12.00 -2.12
C ALA A 123 -12.15 -12.30 -1.90
N ARG A 124 -11.75 -12.74 -0.70
CA ARG A 124 -10.35 -13.06 -0.35
C ARG A 124 -9.71 -14.09 -1.28
N ARG A 125 -10.46 -15.09 -1.75
CA ARG A 125 -9.94 -16.08 -2.72
C ARG A 125 -9.63 -15.45 -4.07
N ARG A 126 -10.44 -14.50 -4.53
CA ARG A 126 -10.28 -13.81 -5.83
C ARG A 126 -9.22 -12.69 -5.79
N LEU A 127 -8.97 -12.10 -4.62
CA LEU A 127 -7.88 -11.12 -4.42
C LEU A 127 -6.48 -11.68 -4.73
N ARG A 128 -6.29 -13.00 -4.66
CA ARG A 128 -5.00 -13.64 -5.01
C ARG A 128 -4.63 -13.52 -6.48
N THR A 129 -5.62 -13.37 -7.36
CA THR A 129 -5.43 -13.42 -8.82
C THR A 129 -5.71 -12.09 -9.49
N GLY A 130 -5.97 -11.02 -8.72
CA GLY A 130 -6.33 -9.70 -9.27
C GLY A 130 -7.58 -9.71 -10.14
N THR A 131 -8.38 -10.79 -10.07
CA THR A 131 -9.55 -10.93 -10.92
C THR A 131 -10.61 -9.98 -10.38
N HIS A 132 -10.83 -8.87 -11.09
CA HIS A 132 -11.79 -7.84 -10.72
C HIS A 132 -13.07 -8.49 -10.21
N VAL A 133 -13.36 -8.28 -8.93
CA VAL A 133 -14.63 -8.71 -8.36
C VAL A 133 -15.49 -7.47 -8.27
N PRO A 134 -16.24 -7.11 -9.33
CA PRO A 134 -17.35 -6.20 -9.15
C PRO A 134 -18.29 -6.88 -8.17
N HIS A 135 -18.18 -6.47 -6.91
CA HIS A 135 -19.05 -6.91 -5.83
C HIS A 135 -19.86 -5.69 -5.41
N PRO A 136 -21.20 -5.76 -5.36
CA PRO A 136 -22.03 -4.59 -5.04
C PRO A 136 -21.72 -4.00 -3.64
N GLY A 137 -21.15 -4.80 -2.74
CA GLY A 137 -20.67 -4.37 -1.43
C GLY A 137 -19.20 -3.90 -1.36
N ILE A 138 -18.51 -3.73 -2.49
CA ILE A 138 -17.16 -3.15 -2.58
C ILE A 138 -17.21 -2.00 -3.57
N SER A 139 -16.79 -0.82 -3.12
CA SER A 139 -16.54 0.33 -3.98
C SER A 139 -15.04 0.49 -4.21
N GLU A 140 -14.66 0.80 -5.45
CA GLU A 140 -13.29 1.08 -5.84
C GLU A 140 -13.23 2.50 -6.42
N ARG A 141 -12.25 3.29 -5.99
CA ARG A 141 -12.01 4.65 -6.50
C ARG A 141 -10.53 4.97 -6.53
N ARG A 142 -10.12 5.83 -7.46
CA ARG A 142 -8.76 6.36 -7.54
C ARG A 142 -8.77 7.85 -7.20
N VAL A 143 -8.02 8.25 -6.19
CA VAL A 143 -8.09 9.60 -5.61
C VAL A 143 -6.69 10.12 -5.25
N GLY A 144 -6.46 11.43 -5.34
CA GLY A 144 -5.19 12.03 -4.88
C GLY A 144 -5.08 12.21 -3.36
N ALA A 145 -6.22 12.19 -2.65
CA ALA A 145 -6.27 12.25 -1.20
C ALA A 145 -7.50 11.51 -0.66
N VAL A 146 -7.40 10.94 0.54
CA VAL A 146 -8.52 10.27 1.22
C VAL A 146 -8.51 10.57 2.72
N GLN A 147 -9.69 10.84 3.27
CA GLN A 147 -9.94 10.95 4.71
C GLN A 147 -10.89 9.81 5.10
N LEU A 148 -10.57 9.08 6.19
CA LEU A 148 -11.26 7.85 6.59
C LEU A 148 -11.96 7.95 7.95
#